data_AF-A0A958QWP5-F1
#
_entry.id   AF-A0A958QWP5-F1
#
_cell.length_a   1.000
_cell.length_b   1.000
_cell.length_c   1.000
_cell.angle_alpha   90.00
_cell.angle_beta   90.00
_cell.angle_gamma   90.00
#
_symmetry.space_group_name_H-M   'P 1'
#
loop_
_entity.id
_entity.type
_entity.pdbx_description
1 polymer ?
#
loop_
_entity_poly.entity_id
_entity_poly.type
_entity_poly.pdbx_seq_one_letter_code
_entity_poly.pdbx_strand_id
1 'polypeptide(L)'
;MSHLSTETVFIEDLDALAKAVGENPLLEWRPNQRKFRWFAGKTNDCEGAICLRGVGENLDYEIGVVRHGKGATANINGKMVDISGKCQLQWDSYGRALRDAVGGDLSQLTQRYSYHALYNVARKQGYTVKESLNDKGEVQLAFAKAGAVAGGRSSSAWSGTSW
;
A
#
# COMPACT_ATOMS: atom_id res chain seq x y z
N MET A 1 14.42 -22.24 11.19
CA MET A 1 13.19 -21.44 11.04
C MET A 1 13.42 -20.42 9.94
N SER A 2 12.51 -20.29 8.97
CA SER A 2 12.59 -19.21 7.97
C SER A 2 12.12 -17.92 8.63
N HIS A 3 12.89 -16.85 8.54
CA HIS A 3 12.55 -15.52 9.08
C HIS A 3 11.89 -14.62 8.03
N LEU A 4 11.72 -15.16 6.82
CA LEU A 4 11.08 -14.47 5.72
C LEU A 4 9.57 -14.37 5.98
N SER A 5 9.11 -13.15 6.21
CA SER A 5 7.72 -12.79 6.43
C SER A 5 7.09 -12.37 5.10
N THR A 6 5.83 -12.78 4.89
CA THR A 6 5.05 -12.39 3.72
C THR A 6 3.88 -11.54 4.17
N GLU A 7 3.71 -10.39 3.52
CA GLU A 7 2.62 -9.48 3.82
C GLU A 7 1.30 -9.96 3.20
N THR A 8 0.19 -9.76 3.91
CA THR A 8 -1.13 -10.24 3.43
C THR A 8 -1.68 -9.34 2.31
N VAL A 9 -1.24 -8.08 2.26
CA VAL A 9 -1.62 -7.13 1.22
C VAL A 9 -1.02 -7.52 -0.14
N PHE A 10 -1.86 -7.68 -1.15
CA PHE A 10 -1.42 -7.89 -2.53
C PHE A 10 -1.11 -6.57 -3.21
N ILE A 11 0.02 -6.55 -3.91
CA ILE A 11 0.44 -5.42 -4.74
C ILE A 11 -0.03 -5.66 -6.17
N GLU A 12 -1.07 -4.93 -6.58
CA GLU A 12 -1.63 -5.01 -7.94
C GLU A 12 -1.27 -3.78 -8.80
N ASP A 13 -0.81 -2.70 -8.17
CA ASP A 13 -0.46 -1.42 -8.82
C ASP A 13 0.98 -1.03 -8.42
N LEU A 14 1.94 -1.30 -9.31
CA LEU A 14 3.35 -1.00 -9.04
C LEU A 14 3.65 0.50 -9.06
N ASP A 15 2.83 1.31 -9.75
CA ASP A 15 3.00 2.77 -9.76
C ASP A 15 2.57 3.35 -8.41
N ALA A 16 1.49 2.83 -7.83
CA ALA A 16 1.07 3.18 -6.47
C ALA A 16 2.14 2.78 -5.44
N LEU A 17 2.77 1.60 -5.61
CA LEU A 17 3.88 1.18 -4.76
C LEU A 17 5.09 2.14 -4.89
N ALA A 18 5.48 2.48 -6.12
CA ALA A 18 6.58 3.40 -6.37
C ALA A 18 6.35 4.78 -5.73
N LYS A 19 5.12 5.30 -5.78
CA LYS A 19 4.73 6.54 -5.08
C LYS A 19 4.84 6.40 -3.56
N ALA A 20 4.29 5.33 -3.00
CA ALA A 20 4.35 5.08 -1.55
C ALA A 20 5.80 4.98 -1.04
N VAL A 21 6.69 4.33 -1.80
CA VAL A 21 8.12 4.25 -1.50
C VAL A 21 8.77 5.64 -1.62
N GLY A 22 8.44 6.40 -2.66
CA GLY A 22 8.99 7.73 -2.92
C GLY A 22 8.63 8.80 -1.87
N GLU A 23 7.56 8.60 -1.10
CA GLU A 23 7.22 9.48 0.02
C GLU A 23 8.14 9.31 1.23
N ASN A 24 8.85 8.19 1.32
CA ASN A 24 9.83 7.96 2.38
C ASN A 24 11.25 8.25 1.85
N PRO A 25 11.95 9.29 2.36
CA PRO A 25 13.28 9.64 1.88
C PRO A 25 14.34 8.57 2.16
N LEU A 26 14.09 7.68 3.13
CA LEU A 26 14.99 6.57 3.46
C LEU A 26 14.84 5.38 2.53
N LEU A 27 13.77 5.32 1.73
CA LEU A 27 13.52 4.19 0.85
C LEU A 27 13.88 4.51 -0.61
N GLU A 28 14.20 3.44 -1.32
CA GLU A 28 14.48 3.45 -2.74
C GLU A 28 13.74 2.27 -3.39
N TRP A 29 12.96 2.59 -4.43
CA TRP A 29 12.31 1.60 -5.28
C TRP A 29 13.25 1.23 -6.43
N ARG A 30 13.57 -0.06 -6.54
CA ARG A 30 14.40 -0.61 -7.62
C ARG A 30 13.55 -1.50 -8.52
N PRO A 31 12.88 -0.92 -9.54
CA PRO A 31 12.11 -1.70 -10.48
C PRO A 31 13.05 -2.62 -11.28
N ASN A 32 12.55 -3.79 -11.67
CA ASN A 32 13.27 -4.79 -12.47
C ASN A 32 14.47 -5.46 -11.78
N GLN A 33 14.69 -5.21 -10.49
CA GLN A 33 15.61 -6.02 -9.69
C GLN A 33 15.06 -7.44 -9.58
N ARG A 34 15.80 -8.42 -10.12
CA ARG A 34 15.34 -9.81 -10.25
C ARG A 34 15.49 -10.65 -8.99
N LYS A 35 16.30 -10.20 -8.04
CA LYS A 35 16.54 -10.87 -6.77
C LYS A 35 16.61 -9.86 -5.65
N PHE A 36 16.01 -10.19 -4.51
CA PHE A 36 16.16 -9.39 -3.30
C PHE A 36 16.94 -10.16 -2.25
N ARG A 37 17.76 -9.46 -1.48
CA ARG A 37 18.56 -10.00 -0.39
C ARG A 37 17.79 -9.99 0.92
N TRP A 38 17.97 -11.06 1.68
CA TRP A 38 17.49 -11.21 3.04
C TRP A 38 18.52 -11.96 3.88
N PHE A 39 18.16 -12.34 5.11
CA PHE A 39 19.03 -12.89 6.15
C PHE A 39 20.27 -13.65 5.66
N ALA A 40 21.44 -13.22 6.16
CA ALA A 40 22.75 -13.83 5.89
C ALA A 40 23.10 -13.94 4.39
N GLY A 41 22.74 -12.92 3.60
CA GLY A 41 23.09 -12.85 2.18
C GLY A 41 22.27 -13.80 1.29
N LYS A 42 21.21 -14.40 1.81
CA LYS A 42 20.28 -15.21 1.03
C LYS A 42 19.53 -14.32 0.04
N THR A 43 19.15 -14.90 -1.10
CA THR A 43 18.40 -14.19 -2.14
C THR A 43 17.22 -15.00 -2.61
N ASN A 44 16.10 -14.32 -2.87
CA ASN A 44 14.93 -14.90 -3.53
C ASN A 44 14.60 -14.10 -4.79
N ASP A 45 13.92 -14.72 -5.74
CA ASP A 45 13.50 -14.04 -6.98
C ASP A 45 12.38 -13.03 -6.70
N CYS A 46 12.41 -11.90 -7.42
CA CYS A 46 11.40 -10.85 -7.34
C CYS A 46 11.24 -10.11 -8.68
N GLU A 47 10.17 -9.32 -8.77
CA GLU A 47 9.91 -8.40 -9.89
C GLU A 47 10.54 -7.01 -9.67
N GLY A 48 10.81 -6.69 -8.42
CA GLY A 48 11.50 -5.49 -7.99
C GLY A 48 11.78 -5.55 -6.50
N ALA A 49 12.61 -4.64 -6.02
CA ALA A 49 13.02 -4.59 -4.63
C ALA A 49 12.85 -3.19 -4.04
N ILE A 50 12.57 -3.13 -2.75
CA ILE A 50 12.60 -1.91 -1.95
C ILE A 50 13.79 -2.04 -1.00
N CYS A 51 14.61 -1.01 -0.93
CA CYS A 51 15.81 -1.00 -0.11
C CYS A 51 15.98 0.35 0.57
N LEU A 52 16.93 0.42 1.51
CA LEU A 52 17.33 1.68 2.13
C LEU A 52 18.22 2.48 1.17
N ARG A 53 17.85 3.73 0.97
CA ARG A 53 18.59 4.70 0.15
C ARG A 53 19.93 5.01 0.81
N GLY A 54 20.99 5.07 0.00
CA GLY A 54 22.32 5.47 0.46
C GLY A 54 23.04 4.42 1.30
N VAL A 55 22.43 3.25 1.50
CA VAL A 55 23.12 2.08 2.05
C VAL A 55 23.70 1.30 0.88
N GLY A 56 24.99 0.93 0.99
CA GLY A 56 25.67 0.19 -0.07
C GLY A 56 24.92 -1.08 -0.45
N GLU A 57 24.95 -1.45 -1.73
CA GLU A 57 24.18 -2.56 -2.30
C GLU A 57 24.48 -3.95 -1.70
N ASN A 58 25.38 -4.09 -0.73
CA ASN A 58 25.71 -5.36 -0.09
C ASN A 58 25.53 -5.34 1.43
N LEU A 59 25.01 -4.24 1.99
CA LEU A 59 25.08 -3.99 3.43
C LEU A 59 23.75 -4.15 4.15
N ASP A 60 22.62 -4.29 3.44
CA ASP A 60 21.32 -4.38 4.09
C ASP A 60 20.34 -5.35 3.43
N TYR A 61 19.30 -5.65 4.19
CA TYR A 61 18.16 -6.43 3.78
C TYR A 61 17.27 -5.63 2.84
N GLU A 62 16.55 -6.34 1.99
CA GLU A 62 15.64 -5.78 1.02
C GLU A 62 14.24 -6.38 1.19
N ILE A 63 13.24 -5.66 0.69
CA ILE A 63 11.88 -6.16 0.56
C ILE A 63 11.67 -6.54 -0.90
N GLY A 64 11.40 -7.81 -1.17
CA GLY A 64 11.08 -8.31 -2.50
C GLY A 64 9.61 -8.13 -2.83
N VAL A 65 9.33 -7.64 -4.04
CA VAL A 65 8.00 -7.71 -4.66
C VAL A 65 7.93 -9.02 -5.44
N VAL A 66 7.31 -10.04 -4.86
CA VAL A 66 7.32 -11.40 -5.39
C VAL A 66 5.99 -11.71 -6.06
N ARG A 67 6.02 -12.12 -7.34
CA ARG A 67 4.84 -12.54 -8.08
C ARG A 67 4.55 -14.01 -7.84
N HIS A 68 3.28 -14.31 -7.59
CA HIS A 68 2.79 -15.67 -7.43
C HIS A 68 2.55 -16.36 -8.77
N GLY A 69 3.02 -17.61 -8.88
CA GLY A 69 2.83 -18.45 -10.05
C GLY A 69 1.38 -18.92 -10.24
N LYS A 70 1.12 -19.64 -11.34
CA LYS A 70 -0.19 -20.23 -11.61
C LYS A 70 -0.56 -21.27 -10.53
N GLY A 71 -1.80 -21.24 -10.09
CA GLY A 71 -2.34 -22.17 -9.08
C GLY A 71 -1.98 -21.79 -7.64
N ALA A 72 -1.37 -20.61 -7.42
CA ALA A 72 -1.06 -20.13 -6.09
C ALA A 72 -2.35 -19.72 -5.36
N THR A 73 -2.50 -20.20 -4.13
CA THR A 73 -3.66 -19.87 -3.27
C THR A 73 -3.19 -19.44 -1.89
N ALA A 74 -3.92 -18.51 -1.27
CA ALA A 74 -3.69 -18.10 0.11
C ALA A 74 -4.97 -18.26 0.94
N ASN A 75 -4.81 -18.62 2.22
CA ASN A 75 -5.89 -18.58 3.18
C ASN A 75 -5.99 -17.17 3.76
N ILE A 76 -7.09 -16.48 3.48
CA ILE A 76 -7.39 -15.15 3.99
C ILE A 76 -8.69 -15.25 4.77
N ASN A 77 -8.62 -15.04 6.09
CA ASN A 77 -9.78 -15.12 6.98
C ASN A 77 -10.58 -16.43 6.86
N GLY A 78 -9.89 -17.58 6.74
CA GLY A 78 -10.51 -18.90 6.63
C GLY A 78 -10.97 -19.27 5.21
N LYS A 79 -10.79 -18.38 4.22
CA LYS A 79 -11.16 -18.62 2.83
C LYS A 79 -9.92 -18.79 1.96
N MET A 80 -9.89 -19.85 1.15
CA MET A 80 -8.88 -20.01 0.11
C MET A 80 -9.19 -19.05 -1.05
N VAL A 81 -8.23 -18.20 -1.38
CA VAL A 81 -8.32 -17.20 -2.46
C VAL A 81 -7.23 -17.51 -3.48
N ASP A 82 -7.58 -17.46 -4.77
CA ASP A 82 -6.60 -17.54 -5.86
C ASP A 82 -5.79 -16.23 -5.91
N ILE A 83 -4.48 -16.39 -5.82
CA ILE A 83 -3.51 -15.29 -5.84
C ILE A 83 -2.58 -15.39 -7.04
N SER A 84 -2.89 -16.26 -8.00
CA SER A 84 -2.12 -16.44 -9.23
C SER A 84 -1.92 -15.10 -9.94
N GLY A 85 -0.67 -14.77 -10.24
CA GLY A 85 -0.29 -13.54 -10.90
C GLY A 85 -0.28 -12.29 -10.02
N LYS A 86 -0.74 -12.35 -8.76
CA LYS A 86 -0.66 -11.24 -7.80
C LYS A 86 0.76 -11.12 -7.25
N CYS A 87 1.17 -9.91 -6.88
CA CYS A 87 2.43 -9.71 -6.16
C CYS A 87 2.19 -9.58 -4.66
N GLN A 88 3.16 -9.99 -3.84
CA GLN A 88 3.19 -9.74 -2.39
C GLN A 88 4.57 -9.22 -1.99
N LEU A 89 4.62 -8.53 -0.85
CA LEU A 89 5.87 -8.13 -0.23
C LEU A 89 6.43 -9.28 0.60
N GLN A 90 7.68 -9.64 0.36
CA GLN A 90 8.45 -10.58 1.18
C GLN A 90 9.65 -9.86 1.77
N TRP A 91 9.88 -10.04 3.06
CA TRP A 91 10.94 -9.33 3.76
C TRP A 91 11.36 -10.06 5.04
N ASP A 92 12.48 -9.65 5.59
CA ASP A 92 12.99 -10.18 6.85
C ASP A 92 13.00 -9.09 7.91
N SER A 93 12.25 -9.31 8.99
CA SER A 93 12.03 -8.33 10.07
C SER A 93 13.25 -8.12 10.98
N TYR A 94 14.33 -8.90 10.81
CA TYR A 94 15.59 -8.70 11.51
C TYR A 94 16.39 -7.51 10.95
N GLY A 95 16.05 -7.01 9.76
CA GLY A 95 16.61 -5.78 9.20
C GLY A 95 16.09 -4.56 9.95
N ARG A 96 16.73 -4.19 11.07
CA ARG A 96 16.22 -3.13 11.97
C ARG A 96 16.01 -1.79 11.28
N ALA A 97 17.02 -1.32 10.53
CA ALA A 97 16.93 -0.03 9.84
C ALA A 97 15.79 -0.04 8.78
N LEU A 98 15.64 -1.15 8.07
CA LEU A 98 14.58 -1.31 7.08
C LEU A 98 13.20 -1.34 7.75
N ARG A 99 13.06 -2.09 8.84
CA ARG A 99 11.85 -2.15 9.67
C ARG A 99 11.45 -0.76 10.19
N ASP A 100 12.40 0.02 10.69
CA ASP A 100 12.12 1.35 11.21
C ASP A 100 11.63 2.30 10.09
N ALA A 101 12.18 2.16 8.88
CA ALA A 101 11.76 2.96 7.73
C ALA A 101 10.36 2.59 7.20
N VAL A 102 10.00 1.31 7.19
CA VAL A 102 8.71 0.84 6.62
C VAL A 102 7.59 0.69 7.65
N GLY A 103 7.90 0.94 8.93
CA GLY A 103 7.03 0.63 10.06
C GLY A 103 7.09 -0.84 10.47
N GLY A 104 6.67 -1.13 11.70
CA GLY A 104 6.49 -2.51 12.16
C GLY A 104 5.55 -3.26 11.22
N ASP A 105 5.98 -4.44 10.76
CA ASP A 105 5.21 -5.28 9.83
C ASP A 105 4.78 -4.56 8.56
N LEU A 106 5.66 -3.72 8.00
CA LEU A 106 5.44 -2.93 6.78
C LEU A 106 4.24 -1.97 6.86
N SER A 107 3.66 -1.74 8.04
CA SER A 107 2.39 -1.04 8.23
C SER A 107 2.33 0.35 7.59
N GLN A 108 3.40 1.14 7.67
CA GLN A 108 3.41 2.48 7.09
C GLN A 108 3.45 2.42 5.57
N LEU A 109 4.30 1.54 5.02
CA LEU A 109 4.42 1.34 3.58
C LEU A 109 3.11 0.79 2.98
N THR A 110 2.46 -0.19 3.62
CA THR A 110 1.21 -0.80 3.14
C THR A 110 0.04 0.16 3.22
N GLN A 111 -0.02 1.01 4.25
CA GLN A 111 -1.02 2.07 4.37
C GLN A 111 -0.87 3.10 3.24
N ARG A 112 0.35 3.58 2.97
CA ARG A 112 0.62 4.52 1.87
C ARG A 112 0.37 3.91 0.50
N TYR A 113 0.74 2.64 0.31
CA TYR A 113 0.40 1.91 -0.91
C TYR A 113 -1.13 1.86 -1.12
N SER A 114 -1.88 1.49 -0.07
CA SER A 114 -3.34 1.38 -0.13
C SER A 114 -4.00 2.73 -0.44
N TYR A 115 -3.49 3.82 0.13
CA TYR A 115 -3.91 5.18 -0.23
C TYR A 115 -3.74 5.46 -1.73
N HIS A 116 -2.54 5.24 -2.29
CA HIS A 116 -2.26 5.53 -3.70
C HIS A 116 -3.05 4.63 -4.65
N ALA A 117 -3.19 3.35 -4.31
CA ALA A 117 -3.98 2.40 -5.09
C ALA A 117 -5.46 2.82 -5.14
N LEU A 118 -6.06 3.15 -3.99
CA LEU A 118 -7.44 3.64 -3.91
C LEU A 118 -7.60 4.98 -4.63
N TYR A 119 -6.65 5.90 -4.47
CA TYR A 119 -6.65 7.18 -5.16
C TYR A 119 -6.64 7.00 -6.69
N ASN A 120 -5.76 6.12 -7.21
CA ASN A 120 -5.68 5.81 -8.64
C ASN A 120 -7.00 5.20 -9.15
N VAL A 121 -7.59 4.25 -8.43
CA VAL A 121 -8.87 3.62 -8.79
C VAL A 121 -10.00 4.66 -8.79
N ALA A 122 -10.10 5.48 -7.75
CA ALA A 122 -11.12 6.51 -7.61
C ALA A 122 -11.03 7.57 -8.72
N ARG A 123 -9.81 8.04 -9.03
CA ARG A 123 -9.56 8.97 -10.14
C ARG A 123 -9.98 8.38 -11.48
N LYS A 124 -9.63 7.11 -11.77
CA LYS A 124 -10.05 6.40 -12.99
C LYS A 124 -11.58 6.30 -13.11
N GLN A 125 -12.29 6.23 -11.98
CA GLN A 125 -13.75 6.19 -11.93
C GLN A 125 -14.42 7.58 -11.90
N GLY A 126 -13.65 8.67 -12.02
CA GLY A 126 -14.17 10.04 -12.06
C GLY A 126 -14.55 10.63 -10.69
N TYR A 127 -14.07 10.05 -9.59
CA TYR A 127 -14.22 10.64 -8.26
C TYR A 127 -13.17 11.71 -8.01
N THR A 128 -13.58 12.78 -7.33
CA THR A 128 -12.69 13.71 -6.64
C THR A 128 -12.37 13.11 -5.27
N VAL A 129 -11.08 13.03 -4.96
CA VAL A 129 -10.59 12.49 -3.69
C VAL A 129 -10.14 13.66 -2.82
N LYS A 130 -10.65 13.75 -1.59
CA LYS A 130 -10.14 14.65 -0.55
C LYS A 130 -9.51 13.82 0.57
N GLU A 131 -8.33 14.24 1.00
CA GLU A 131 -7.62 13.66 2.13
C GLU A 131 -7.91 14.47 3.40
N SER A 132 -8.17 13.78 4.49
CA SER A 132 -8.25 14.37 5.84
C SER A 132 -7.64 13.42 6.86
N LEU A 133 -6.99 13.96 7.88
CA LEU A 133 -6.59 13.19 9.05
C LEU A 133 -7.75 13.16 10.04
N ASN A 134 -8.04 12.00 10.62
CA ASN A 134 -8.98 11.93 11.74
C ASN A 134 -8.30 12.29 13.07
N ASP A 135 -9.08 12.38 14.14
CA ASP A 135 -8.60 12.72 15.49
C ASP A 135 -7.56 11.73 16.06
N LYS A 136 -7.39 10.57 15.41
CA LYS A 136 -6.41 9.53 15.76
C LYS A 136 -5.16 9.56 14.87
N GLY A 137 -5.07 10.52 13.94
CA GLY A 137 -3.96 10.63 12.99
C GLY A 137 -4.01 9.62 11.83
N GLU A 138 -5.12 8.92 11.65
CA GLU A 138 -5.33 8.00 10.53
C GLU A 138 -5.79 8.78 9.29
N VAL A 139 -5.29 8.35 8.13
CA VAL A 139 -5.67 8.94 6.84
C VAL A 139 -7.08 8.49 6.46
N GLN A 140 -8.00 9.44 6.29
CA GLN A 140 -9.33 9.22 5.74
C GLN A 140 -9.43 9.80 4.32
N LEU A 141 -10.07 9.02 3.44
CA LEU A 141 -10.34 9.39 2.06
C LEU A 141 -11.84 9.64 1.87
N ALA A 142 -12.19 10.88 1.50
CA ALA A 142 -13.55 11.22 1.09
C ALA A 142 -13.64 11.25 -0.44
N PHE A 143 -14.56 10.47 -1.00
CA PHE A 143 -14.79 10.36 -2.44
C PHE A 143 -16.07 11.10 -2.83
N ALA A 144 -15.97 12.08 -3.73
CA ALA A 144 -17.12 12.81 -4.27
C ALA A 144 -17.20 12.60 -5.78
N LYS A 145 -18.33 12.13 -6.30
CA LYS A 145 -18.53 11.97 -7.75
C LYS A 145 -18.76 13.34 -8.37
N ALA A 146 -17.96 13.70 -9.38
CA ALA A 146 -18.21 14.91 -10.14
C ALA A 146 -19.58 14.79 -10.84
N GLY A 147 -20.59 15.52 -10.35
CA GLY A 147 -21.96 15.47 -10.87
C GLY A 147 -23.08 15.37 -9.82
N ALA A 148 -22.78 15.18 -8.53
CA ALA A 148 -23.78 15.36 -7.48
C ALA A 148 -23.97 16.87 -7.22
N VAL A 149 -24.73 17.54 -8.09
CA VAL A 149 -25.33 18.84 -7.80
C VAL A 149 -26.17 18.63 -6.54
N ALA A 150 -25.71 19.21 -5.43
CA ALA A 150 -26.49 19.29 -4.21
C ALA A 150 -27.70 20.20 -4.46
N GLY A 151 -28.76 19.64 -5.06
CA GLY A 151 -30.10 20.20 -5.05
C GLY A 151 -30.69 20.09 -3.64
N GLY A 152 -30.09 20.80 -2.68
CA GLY A 152 -30.66 21.00 -1.35
C GLY A 152 -31.82 21.97 -1.47
N ARG A 153 -33.03 21.45 -1.73
CA ARG A 153 -34.28 22.19 -1.54
C ARG A 153 -34.31 22.70 -0.10
N SER A 154 -34.12 24.02 0.06
CA SER A 154 -34.46 24.76 1.26
C SER A 154 -35.94 24.53 1.58
N SER A 155 -36.21 23.69 2.57
CA SER A 155 -37.55 23.57 3.16
C SER A 155 -37.93 24.91 3.79
N SER A 156 -38.98 25.51 3.23
CA SER A 156 -39.68 26.67 3.73
C SER A 156 -40.09 26.50 5.20
N ALA A 157 -39.52 27.30 6.09
CA ALA A 157 -40.15 27.65 7.36
C ALA A 157 -41.01 28.90 7.12
N TRP A 158 -42.30 28.71 6.89
CA TRP A 158 -43.29 29.78 7.02
C TRP A 158 -43.71 29.86 8.48
N SER A 159 -43.21 30.89 9.16
CA SER A 159 -43.68 31.33 10.47
C SER A 159 -45.13 31.80 10.39
N GLY A 160 -45.91 31.44 11.42
CA GLY A 160 -47.36 31.46 11.42
C GLY A 160 -48.04 32.83 11.46
N THR A 161 -49.37 32.77 11.34
CA THR A 161 -50.29 33.84 11.69
C THR A 161 -51.63 33.24 12.15
N SER A 162 -52.13 33.73 13.28
CA SER A 162 -53.52 33.68 13.82
C SER A 162 -54.09 32.29 14.18
N TRP A 163 -54.77 32.10 15.31
CA TRP A 163 -55.75 32.95 16.00
C TRP A 163 -55.54 33.01 17.52
#